data_AF-A0A6L3APA5-F1
#
_entry.id   AF-A0A6L3APA5-F1
#
_cell.length_a   1.000
_cell.length_b   1.000
_cell.length_c   1.000
_cell.angle_alpha   90.00
_cell.angle_beta   90.00
_cell.angle_gamma   90.00
#
_symmetry.space_group_name_H-M   'P 1'
#
loop_
_entity.id
_entity.type
_entity.pdbx_description
1 polymer ?
#
loop_
_entity_poly.entity_id
_entity_poly.type
_entity_poly.pdbx_seq_one_letter_code
_entity_poly.pdbx_strand_id
1 'polypeptide(L)' 'MRLLNLACIEHRMNYPLSDNEGFSLASLKRTYTNEFLLNLFLSKLELDPNNEKIQSVYQELRNYGTIAA' A
#
# COMPACT_ATOMS: atom_id res chain seq x y z
N MET A 1 -4.39 -12.82 13.95
CA MET A 1 -3.14 -12.03 13.79
C MET A 1 -2.13 -12.63 12.82
N ARG A 2 -1.95 -13.97 12.73
CA ARG A 2 -0.94 -14.61 11.85
C ARG A 2 -1.16 -14.44 10.34
N LEU A 3 -2.41 -14.54 9.86
CA LEU A 3 -2.73 -14.47 8.42
C LEU A 3 -2.43 -13.09 7.81
N LEU A 4 -2.70 -12.01 8.55
CA LEU A 4 -2.46 -10.64 8.09
C LEU A 4 -0.97 -10.37 7.87
N ASN A 5 -0.12 -10.91 8.73
CA ASN A 5 1.33 -10.76 8.58
C ASN A 5 1.84 -11.52 7.35
N LEU A 6 1.30 -12.71 7.06
CA LEU A 6 1.68 -13.48 5.88
C LEU A 6 1.28 -12.75 4.59
N ALA A 7 0.04 -12.25 4.50
CA ALA A 7 -0.44 -11.48 3.36
C ALA A 7 0.38 -10.19 3.12
N CYS A 8 0.78 -9.49 4.19
CA CYS A 8 1.66 -8.33 4.06
C CYS A 8 3.06 -8.70 3.54
N ILE A 9 3.61 -9.86 3.95
CA ILE A 9 4.90 -10.36 3.47
C ILE A 9 4.82 -10.78 2.00
N GLU A 10 3.77 -11.50 1.60
CA GLU A 10 3.52 -11.87 0.21
C GLU A 10 3.38 -10.63 -0.69
N HIS A 11 2.67 -9.61 -0.22
CA HIS A 11 2.59 -8.33 -0.92
C HIS A 11 3.96 -7.66 -1.09
N ARG A 12 4.82 -7.72 -0.07
CA ARG A 12 6.20 -7.21 -0.14
C ARG A 12 7.06 -7.96 -1.16
N MET A 13 6.89 -9.28 -1.29
CA MET A 13 7.61 -10.07 -2.29
C MET A 13 7.32 -9.61 -3.73
N ASN A 14 6.14 -9.05 -3.98
CA ASN A 14 5.74 -8.54 -5.30
C ASN A 14 6.30 -7.13 -5.61
N TYR A 15 6.80 -6.40 -4.61
CA TYR A 15 7.38 -5.06 -4.76
C TYR A 15 8.75 -4.98 -4.08
N PRO A 16 9.79 -5.61 -4.65
CA PRO A 16 11.12 -5.58 -4.08
C PRO A 16 11.71 -4.16 -4.16
N LEU A 17 11.88 -3.52 -3.01
CA LEU A 17 12.82 -2.41 -2.86
C LEU A 17 14.24 -2.99 -2.79
N SER A 18 15.22 -2.20 -3.25
CA SER A 18 16.65 -2.55 -3.17
C SER A 18 17.04 -3.09 -1.79
N ASP A 19 17.79 -4.19 -1.77
CA ASP A 19 18.15 -5.08 -0.65
C ASP A 19 18.71 -4.43 0.64
N ASN A 20 18.85 -3.11 0.71
CA ASN A 20 19.57 -2.42 1.78
C ASN A 20 18.73 -1.50 2.68
N GLU A 21 17.42 -1.41 2.51
CA GLU A 21 16.57 -0.61 3.39
C GLU A 21 15.82 -1.49 4.41
N GLY A 22 16.20 -1.34 5.68
CA GLY A 22 15.41 -1.87 6.79
C GLY A 22 13.99 -1.32 6.72
N PHE A 23 12.99 -2.18 6.85
CA PHE A 23 11.59 -1.79 6.71
C PHE A 23 10.85 -2.02 8.03
N SER A 24 9.98 -1.07 8.38
CA SER A 24 9.09 -1.23 9.53
C SER A 24 7.89 -2.09 9.15
N LEU A 25 7.65 -3.18 9.88
CA LEU A 25 6.44 -4.00 9.73
C LEU A 25 5.17 -3.16 9.92
N ALA A 26 5.22 -2.14 10.78
CA ALA A 26 4.12 -1.20 10.95
C ALA A 26 3.89 -0.36 9.68
N SER A 27 4.95 0.10 9.01
CA SER A 27 4.84 0.79 7.71
C SER A 27 4.28 -0.13 6.64
N LEU A 28 4.78 -1.37 6.52
CA LEU A 28 4.27 -2.36 5.56
C LEU A 28 2.77 -2.64 5.75
N LYS A 29 2.35 -2.83 7.00
CA LYS A 29 0.94 -3.07 7.33
C LYS A 29 0.06 -1.87 7.02
N ARG A 30 0.56 -0.65 7.24
CA ARG A 30 -0.15 0.59 6.87
C ARG A 30 -0.30 0.70 5.37
N THR A 31 0.78 0.53 4.59
CA THR A 31 0.72 0.55 3.12
C THR A 31 -0.30 -0.44 2.59
N TYR A 32 -0.27 -1.70 3.06
CA TYR A 32 -1.24 -2.72 2.66
C TYR A 32 -2.68 -2.32 3.00
N THR A 33 -2.91 -1.77 4.20
CA THR A 33 -4.24 -1.32 4.63
C THR A 33 -4.73 -0.14 3.79
N ASN A 34 -3.85 0.82 3.49
CA ASN A 34 -4.15 1.98 2.65
C ASN A 34 -4.52 1.54 1.24
N GLU A 35 -3.75 0.65 0.62
CA GLU A 35 -4.07 0.10 -0.71
C GLU A 35 -5.44 -0.61 -0.73
N PHE A 36 -5.72 -1.44 0.29
CA PHE A 36 -7.01 -2.12 0.38
C PHE A 36 -8.18 -1.13 0.44
N LEU A 37 -8.08 -0.09 1.26
CA LEU A 37 -9.10 0.95 1.38
C LEU A 37 -9.24 1.78 0.10
N LEU A 38 -8.12 2.16 -0.52
CA LEU A 38 -8.13 2.91 -1.77
C LEU A 38 -8.79 2.10 -2.89
N ASN A 39 -8.44 0.82 -3.04
CA ASN A 39 -9.07 -0.06 -4.03
C ASN A 39 -10.58 -0.22 -3.77
N LEU A 40 -10.99 -0.29 -2.50
CA LEU A 40 -12.40 -0.31 -2.13
C LEU A 40 -13.12 1.00 -2.53
N PHE A 41 -12.51 2.16 -2.27
CA PHE A 41 -13.10 3.45 -2.66
C PHE A 41 -13.18 3.63 -4.16
N LEU A 42 -12.12 3.28 -4.90
CA LEU A 42 -12.12 3.34 -6.36
C LEU A 42 -13.24 2.48 -6.93
N SER A 43 -13.42 1.25 -6.41
CA SER A 43 -14.49 0.36 -6.83
C SER A 43 -15.88 0.87 -6.47
N LYS A 44 -16.09 1.41 -5.25
CA LYS A 44 -17.41 1.85 -4.78
C LYS A 44 -17.85 3.20 -5.36
N LEU A 45 -16.90 4.03 -5.75
CA LEU A 45 -17.16 5.34 -6.34
C LEU A 45 -17.04 5.34 -7.87
N GLU A 46 -16.81 4.17 -8.47
CA GLU A 46 -16.65 3.98 -9.93
C GLU A 46 -15.58 4.92 -10.53
N LEU A 47 -14.51 5.13 -9.78
CA LEU A 47 -13.41 6.00 -10.18
C LEU A 47 -12.45 5.22 -11.07
N ASP A 48 -12.08 5.81 -12.21
CA ASP A 48 -11.11 5.19 -13.11
C ASP A 48 -9.71 5.19 -12.49
N PRO A 49 -9.13 4.01 -12.18
CA PRO A 49 -7.79 3.94 -11.64
C PRO A 49 -6.74 4.45 -12.64
N ASN A 50 -7.01 4.51 -13.94
CA ASN A 50 -6.03 4.97 -14.94
C ASN A 50 -6.00 6.49 -15.09
N ASN A 51 -6.90 7.21 -14.43
CA ASN A 51 -6.89 8.67 -14.44
C ASN A 51 -5.62 9.18 -13.75
N GLU A 52 -4.86 10.04 -14.43
CA GLU A 52 -3.57 10.57 -13.95
C GLU A 52 -3.68 11.27 -12.59
N LYS A 53 -4.75 12.05 -12.36
CA LYS A 53 -4.98 12.72 -11.06
C LYS A 53 -5.22 11.71 -9.95
N ILE A 54 -5.99 10.66 -10.25
CA ILE A 54 -6.28 9.58 -9.31
C ILE A 54 -4.99 8.82 -9.00
N GLN A 55 -4.17 8.50 -9.99
CA GLN A 55 -2.87 7.82 -9.78
C GLN A 55 -1.93 8.64 -8.89
N SER A 56 -1.81 9.94 -9.13
CA SER A 56 -0.97 10.81 -8.30
C SER A 56 -1.43 10.80 -6.84
N VAL A 57 -2.73 10.98 -6.60
CA VAL A 57 -3.30 10.97 -5.23
C VAL A 57 -3.23 9.58 -4.62
N TYR A 58 -3.39 8.52 -5.41
CA TYR A 58 -3.28 7.14 -4.96
C TYR A 58 -1.89 6.85 -4.39
N GLN A 59 -0.82 7.24 -5.08
CA GLN A 59 0.54 7.01 -4.61
C GLN A 59 0.84 7.78 -3.32
N GLU A 60 0.34 9.01 -3.20
CA GLU A 60 0.45 9.80 -1.98
C GLU A 60 -0.30 9.12 -0.82
N LEU A 61 -1.57 8.77 -1.00
CA LEU A 61 -2.40 8.17 0.03
C LEU A 61 -1.96 6.75 0.41
N ARG A 62 -1.41 6.00 -0.55
CA ARG A 62 -0.81 4.67 -0.33
C ARG A 62 0.28 4.74 0.73
N ASN A 63 1.14 5.75 0.64
CA ASN A 63 2.27 5.93 1.55
C ASN A 63 1.91 6.83 2.75
N TYR A 64 0.66 7.30 2.87
CA TYR A 64 0.26 8.19 3.93
C TYR A 64 0.43 7.54 5.31
N GLY A 65 1.11 8.26 6.20
CA GLY A 65 1.37 7.81 7.57
C GLY A 65 2.32 6.61 7.66
N THR A 66 3.01 6.20 6.59
CA THR A 66 4.14 5.27 6.73
C THR A 66 5.28 5.97 7.47
N ILE A 67 5.87 5.31 8.46
CA ILE A 67 7.08 5.83 9.11
C ILE A 67 8.23 5.55 8.13
N ALA A 68 8.88 6.61 7.65
CA ALA A 68 10.20 6.51 7.05
C ALA A 68 11.13 5.93 8.13
N ALA A 69 11.69 4.76 7.85
CA ALA A 69 12.67 4.14 8.73
C ALA A 69 13.99 4.92 8.68
#